data_AF-A0A381TU86-F1
#
_entry.id   AF-A0A381TU86-F1
#
_cell.length_a   1.000
_cell.length_b   1.000
_cell.length_c   1.000
_cell.angle_alpha   90.00
_cell.angle_beta   90.00
_cell.angle_gamma   90.00
#
_symmetry.space_group_name_H-M   'P 1'
#
loop_
_entity.id
_entity.type
_entity.pdbx_description
1 polymer ?
#
loop_
_entity_poly.entity_id
_entity_poly.type
_entity_poly.pdbx_seq_one_letter_code
_entity_poly.pdbx_strand_id
1 'polypeptide(L)' 'MGGFINHSDNPNCEKLEHEEVGVMWLKAIRDIKAGEELTIEYTLYRI' A
#
# COMPACT_ATOMS: atom_id res chain seq x y z
N MET A 1 -2.29 7.21 -12.49
CA MET A 1 -2.34 7.82 -11.15
C MET A 1 -1.99 6.84 -10.00
N GLY A 2 -1.32 5.71 -10.27
CA GLY A 2 -0.96 4.71 -9.24
C GLY A 2 0.40 4.92 -8.55
N GLY A 3 0.99 6.11 -8.66
CA GLY A 3 2.34 6.41 -8.15
C GLY A 3 2.38 7.28 -6.88
N PHE A 4 1.25 7.45 -6.18
CA PHE A 4 1.09 8.44 -5.10
C PHE A 4 0.52 7.86 -3.80
N ILE A 5 0.69 6.56 -3.55
CA ILE A 5 0.28 5.99 -2.25
C ILE A 5 1.35 6.36 -1.25
N ASN A 6 0.97 7.08 -0.19
CA ASN A 6 1.92 7.57 0.79
C ASN A 6 2.40 6.48 1.75
N HIS A 7 3.53 6.77 2.40
CA HIS A 7 4.13 5.90 3.41
C HIS A 7 3.54 6.12 4.80
N SER A 8 3.40 5.05 5.56
CA SER A 8 3.21 5.08 7.01
C SER A 8 3.89 3.87 7.67
N ASP A 9 4.43 4.05 8.87
CA ASP A 9 4.92 2.95 9.74
C ASP A 9 3.78 2.12 10.33
N ASN A 10 2.54 2.62 10.26
CA ASN A 10 1.32 1.90 10.66
C ASN A 10 0.30 1.95 9.52
N PRO A 11 0.57 1.26 8.40
CA PRO A 11 -0.22 1.36 7.18
C PRO A 11 -1.62 0.74 7.34
N ASN A 12 -2.50 1.05 6.39
CA ASN A 12 -3.80 0.38 6.27
C ASN A 12 -3.92 -0.51 5.03
N CYS A 13 -2.92 -0.47 4.15
CA CYS A 13 -2.80 -1.33 2.99
C CYS A 13 -1.46 -2.08 2.96
N GLU A 14 -1.46 -3.27 2.37
CA GLU A 14 -0.27 -4.00 1.96
C GLU A 14 -0.22 -4.14 0.43
N LYS A 15 0.98 -4.27 -0.13
CA LYS A 15 1.18 -4.54 -1.57
C LYS A 15 1.13 -6.04 -1.82
N LEU A 16 0.35 -6.44 -2.82
CA LEU A 16 0.36 -7.79 -3.37
C LEU A 16 0.89 -7.73 -4.80
N GLU A 17 1.96 -8.45 -5.08
CA GLU A 17 2.59 -8.48 -6.40
C GLU A 17 2.19 -9.77 -7.12
N HIS A 18 1.71 -9.61 -8.36
CA HIS A 18 1.45 -10.73 -9.27
C HIS A 18 2.53 -10.70 -10.35
N GLU A 19 3.68 -11.29 -10.03
CA GLU A 19 4.89 -11.22 -10.86
C GLU A 19 4.66 -11.69 -12.30
N GLU A 20 3.90 -12.76 -12.50
CA GLU A 20 3.63 -13.33 -13.84
C GLU A 20 2.89 -12.37 -14.78
N VAL A 21 2.10 -11.44 -14.22
CA VAL A 21 1.26 -10.50 -14.98
C VAL A 21 1.79 -9.07 -14.83
N GLY A 22 2.83 -8.86 -14.02
CA GLY A 22 3.46 -7.56 -13.79
C GLY A 22 2.54 -6.53 -13.13
N VAL A 23 1.57 -6.97 -12.33
CA VAL A 23 0.61 -6.08 -11.66
C VAL A 23 0.80 -6.08 -10.15
N MET A 24 0.58 -4.92 -9.54
CA MET A 24 0.54 -4.74 -8.10
C MET A 24 -0.88 -4.37 -7.68
N TRP A 25 -1.38 -5.04 -6.65
CA TRP A 25 -2.63 -4.70 -5.98
C TRP A 25 -2.37 -4.15 -4.59
N LEU A 26 -3.30 -3.33 -4.10
CA LEU A 26 -3.38 -2.97 -2.69
C LEU A 26 -4.45 -3.81 -2.03
N LYS A 27 -4.09 -4.40 -0.90
CA LYS A 27 -5.03 -5.12 -0.04
C LYS A 27 -5.14 -4.39 1.29
N ALA A 28 -6.37 -4.06 1.69
CA ALA A 28 -6.63 -3.51 3.01
C ALA A 28 -6.31 -4.57 4.08
N ILE A 29 -5.59 -4.17 5.13
CA ILE A 29 -5.26 -5.06 6.27
C ILE A 29 -6.16 -4.83 7.49
N ARG A 30 -7.06 -3.84 7.41
CA ARG A 30 -8.10 -3.52 8.39
C ARG A 30 -9.22 -2.73 7.72
N ASP A 31 -10.32 -2.49 8.44
CA ASP A 31 -11.37 -1.58 7.99
C ASP A 31 -10.83 -0.16 7.78
N ILE A 32 -11.21 0.45 6.66
CA ILE A 32 -10.81 1.80 6.24
C ILE A 32 -12.07 2.65 6.15
N LYS A 33 -12.08 3.79 6.84
CA LYS A 33 -13.24 4.68 6.85
C LYS A 33 -13.27 5.54 5.57
N ALA A 34 -14.46 5.98 5.18
CA ALA A 34 -14.59 6.94 4.08
C ALA A 34 -13.79 8.21 4.38
N GLY A 35 -12.94 8.62 3.43
CA GLY A 35 -12.05 9.78 3.59
C GLY A 35 -10.73 9.50 4.31
N GLU A 36 -10.51 8.29 4.81
CA GLU A 36 -9.20 7.89 5.32
C GLU A 36 -8.21 7.67 4.16
N GLU A 37 -7.00 8.20 4.30
CA GLU A 37 -5.95 8.06 3.29
C GLU A 37 -5.40 6.63 3.24
N LEU A 38 -5.20 6.09 2.04
CA LEU A 38 -4.55 4.79 1.86
C LEU A 38 -3.03 4.93 1.99
N THR A 39 -2.41 4.13 2.85
CA THR A 39 -0.97 4.15 3.10
C THR A 39 -0.37 2.75 3.10
N ILE A 40 0.90 2.65 2.71
CA ILE A 40 1.69 1.40 2.70
C ILE A 40 3.01 1.59 3.46
N GLU A 41 3.60 0.49 3.91
CA GLU A 41 4.98 0.51 4.40
C GLU A 41 5.96 0.46 3.21
N TYR A 42 6.92 1.40 3.16
CA TYR A 42 7.98 1.40 2.16
C TYR A 42 9.13 0.52 2.66
N THR A 43 9.43 -0.55 1.95
CA THR A 43 10.52 -1.46 2.30
C THR A 43 11.89 -1.00 1.78
N LEU A 44 11.93 -0.01 0.87
CA LEU A 44 13.15 0.45 0.20
C LEU A 44 14.01 1.40 1.06
N TYR A 45 13.43 2.01 2.10
CA TYR A 45 14.10 2.98 2.97
C TYR A 45 14.05 2.54 4.44
N ARG A 46 14.63 1.38 4.77
CA ARG A 46 15.05 1.13 6.16
C ARG A 46 16.37 1.85 6.38
N ILE A 47 16.32 3.02 7.01
CA ILE A 47 17.50 3.71 7.54
C ILE A 47 17.85 3.10 8.90
#